data_AF-A0A5J4N5N9-F1
#
_entry.id   AF-A0A5J4N5N9-F1
#
_cell.length_a   1.000
_cell.length_b   1.000
_cell.length_c   1.000
_cell.angle_alpha   90.00
_cell.angle_beta   90.00
_cell.angle_gamma   90.00
#
_symmetry.space_group_name_H-M   'P 1'
#
loop_
_entity.id
_entity.type
_entity.pdbx_description
1 polymer ?
#
loop_
_entity_poly.entity_id
_entity_poly.type
_entity_poly.pdbx_seq_one_letter_code
_entity_poly.pdbx_strand_id
1 'polypeptide(L)'
;MTRKEEKHEFRWESGYEKTWSSIKEDDAGRLVTTLEQLIHDAHAKLRRKRRRLSAESDGFLRLGMMRHLFLIIDLSQAMHVQDLKPNRLVCTLRAATTFIRDYFDQNPISQLGIIVTMDRRAERLTELSGIYYFLNHYGTPFGVTLHLFAINTGIIRQKFRSL
;
A
#
# COMPACT_ATOMS: atom_id res chain seq x y z
N MET A 1 -49.06 24.07 -27.11
CA MET A 1 -47.77 23.43 -27.47
C MET A 1 -46.65 24.33 -26.98
N THR A 2 -45.98 24.00 -25.87
CA THR A 2 -44.86 24.77 -25.33
C THR A 2 -43.57 24.37 -26.03
N ARG A 3 -42.95 25.33 -26.73
CA ARG A 3 -41.66 25.17 -27.42
C ARG A 3 -40.58 24.99 -26.36
N LYS A 4 -39.95 23.82 -26.29
CA LYS A 4 -38.73 23.65 -25.47
C LYS A 4 -37.63 24.51 -26.09
N GLU A 5 -37.11 25.45 -25.34
CA GLU A 5 -35.93 26.23 -25.73
C GLU A 5 -34.70 25.31 -25.72
N GLU A 6 -33.99 25.25 -26.84
CA GLU A 6 -32.73 24.53 -26.95
C GLU A 6 -31.67 25.32 -26.16
N LYS A 7 -31.26 24.80 -24.99
CA LYS A 7 -30.13 25.35 -24.23
C LYS A 7 -28.87 25.21 -25.07
N HIS A 8 -28.30 26.35 -25.46
CA HIS A 8 -27.03 26.41 -26.17
C HIS A 8 -25.89 25.90 -25.27
N GLU A 9 -25.41 24.69 -25.55
CA GLU A 9 -24.31 24.05 -24.83
C GLU A 9 -23.00 24.80 -25.10
N PHE A 10 -22.24 25.14 -24.05
CA PHE A 10 -21.03 25.93 -24.21
C PHE A 10 -19.89 25.09 -24.83
N ARG A 11 -18.94 25.72 -25.53
CA ARG A 11 -17.83 25.03 -26.21
C ARG A 11 -16.95 24.15 -25.29
N TRP A 12 -16.93 24.43 -23.99
CA TRP A 12 -16.23 23.62 -22.99
C TRP A 12 -17.03 22.39 -22.50
N GLU A 13 -18.34 22.35 -22.80
CA GLU A 13 -19.22 21.20 -22.58
C GLU A 13 -19.22 20.26 -23.81
N SER A 14 -18.93 20.78 -25.01
CA SER A 14 -19.07 20.08 -26.32
C SER A 14 -18.13 18.90 -26.57
N GLY A 15 -17.30 18.50 -25.60
CA GLY A 15 -16.45 17.31 -25.67
C GLY A 15 -16.38 16.55 -24.34
N TYR A 16 -17.17 16.97 -23.35
CA TYR A 16 -17.17 16.38 -22.03
C TYR A 16 -18.21 15.26 -21.99
N GLU A 17 -17.75 14.02 -22.06
CA GLU A 17 -18.62 12.85 -21.87
C GLU A 17 -19.16 12.88 -20.42
N LYS A 18 -20.46 13.15 -20.27
CA LYS A 18 -21.16 13.21 -18.98
C LYS A 18 -21.29 11.81 -18.41
N THR A 19 -20.19 11.24 -17.91
CA THR A 19 -20.10 9.86 -17.39
C THR A 19 -21.13 9.57 -16.30
N TRP A 20 -21.60 10.59 -15.58
CA TRP A 20 -22.68 10.47 -14.60
C TRP A 20 -24.08 10.21 -15.19
N SER A 21 -24.32 10.54 -16.46
CA SER A 21 -25.63 10.28 -17.12
C SER A 21 -25.91 8.80 -17.33
N SER A 22 -24.88 7.96 -17.25
CA SER A 22 -25.00 6.50 -17.33
C SER A 22 -25.26 5.82 -15.98
N ILE A 23 -25.22 6.58 -14.87
CA ILE A 23 -25.54 6.08 -13.53
C ILE A 23 -27.05 5.99 -13.39
N LYS A 24 -27.57 4.77 -13.21
CA LYS A 24 -29.00 4.50 -13.00
C LYS A 24 -29.24 4.03 -11.57
N GLU A 25 -30.41 4.29 -11.03
CA GLU A 25 -30.85 3.75 -9.74
C GLU A 25 -31.59 2.42 -9.94
N ASP A 26 -31.48 1.51 -8.98
CA ASP A 26 -32.27 0.28 -8.93
C ASP A 26 -33.68 0.53 -8.35
N ASP A 27 -34.55 -0.47 -8.42
CA ASP A 27 -35.94 -0.38 -7.93
C ASP A 27 -36.04 -0.15 -6.41
N ALA A 28 -34.92 -0.27 -5.68
CA ALA A 28 -34.82 0.02 -4.24
C ALA A 28 -34.29 1.44 -3.95
N GLY A 29 -34.11 2.27 -4.99
CA GLY A 29 -33.61 3.64 -4.87
C GLY A 29 -32.12 3.74 -4.54
N ARG A 30 -31.35 2.66 -4.77
CA ARG A 30 -29.90 2.67 -4.62
C ARG A 30 -29.27 3.02 -5.96
N LEU A 31 -28.28 3.91 -5.95
CA LEU A 31 -27.47 4.17 -7.13
C LEU A 31 -26.76 2.86 -7.53
N VAL A 32 -27.04 2.34 -8.72
CA VAL A 32 -26.23 1.31 -9.37
C VAL A 32 -24.98 2.01 -9.89
N THR A 33 -24.14 2.49 -8.98
CA THR A 33 -22.78 2.87 -9.34
C THR A 33 -22.03 1.58 -9.58
N THR A 34 -22.02 1.20 -10.86
CA THR A 34 -21.00 0.38 -11.50
C THR A 34 -19.61 0.67 -10.93
N LEU A 35 -19.31 1.86 -10.41
CA LEU A 35 -18.06 2.23 -9.75
C LEU A 35 -17.59 1.31 -8.62
N GLU A 36 -18.42 0.93 -7.64
CA GLU A 36 -17.96 0.06 -6.53
C GLU A 36 -17.69 -1.36 -7.02
N GLN A 37 -18.59 -1.88 -7.85
CA GLN A 37 -18.43 -3.16 -8.54
C GLN A 37 -17.23 -3.15 -9.50
N LEU A 38 -16.97 -2.03 -10.19
CA LEU A 38 -15.87 -1.81 -11.12
C LEU A 38 -14.54 -1.72 -10.36
N ILE A 39 -14.49 -1.04 -9.21
CA ILE A 39 -13.32 -1.01 -8.33
C ILE A 39 -13.04 -2.41 -7.81
N HIS A 40 -14.08 -3.12 -7.34
CA HIS A 40 -13.97 -4.49 -6.88
C HIS A 40 -13.47 -5.43 -7.99
N ASP A 41 -14.04 -5.33 -9.19
CA ASP A 41 -13.68 -6.13 -10.35
C ASP A 41 -12.30 -5.76 -10.90
N ALA A 42 -11.92 -4.49 -10.89
CA ALA A 42 -10.58 -4.04 -11.26
C ALA A 42 -9.53 -4.60 -10.29
N HIS A 43 -9.81 -4.55 -8.98
CA HIS A 43 -8.96 -5.18 -7.98
C HIS A 43 -8.90 -6.70 -8.15
N ALA A 44 -10.02 -7.36 -8.43
CA ALA A 44 -10.06 -8.80 -8.70
C ALA A 44 -9.28 -9.19 -9.97
N LYS A 45 -9.43 -8.42 -11.06
CA LYS A 45 -8.67 -8.58 -12.31
C LYS A 45 -7.18 -8.38 -12.08
N LEU A 46 -6.78 -7.36 -11.32
CA LEU A 46 -5.38 -7.10 -10.97
C LEU A 46 -4.78 -8.24 -10.15
N ARG A 47 -5.52 -8.76 -9.15
CA ARG A 47 -5.11 -9.94 -8.37
C ARG A 47 -4.94 -11.17 -9.25
N ARG A 48 -5.90 -11.44 -10.15
CA ARG A 48 -5.81 -12.57 -11.11
C ARG A 48 -4.63 -12.42 -12.06
N LYS A 49 -4.38 -11.23 -12.60
CA LYS A 49 -3.23 -10.95 -13.48
C LYS A 49 -1.90 -11.20 -12.74
N ARG A 50 -1.76 -10.69 -11.51
CA ARG A 50 -0.57 -10.95 -10.67
C ARG A 50 -0.38 -12.44 -10.41
N ARG A 51 -1.47 -13.16 -10.09
CA ARG A 51 -1.43 -14.62 -9.86
C ARG A 51 -1.03 -15.42 -11.09
N ARG A 52 -1.46 -15.00 -12.29
CA ARG A 52 -1.04 -15.61 -13.56
C ARG A 52 0.43 -15.37 -13.84
N LEU A 53 0.89 -14.13 -13.71
CA LEU A 53 2.32 -13.80 -13.90
C LEU A 53 3.22 -14.57 -12.92
N SER A 54 2.78 -14.78 -11.68
CA SER A 54 3.52 -15.62 -10.72
C SER A 54 3.47 -17.12 -11.04
N ALA A 55 2.40 -17.60 -11.68
CA ALA A 55 2.25 -19.00 -12.08
C ALA A 55 2.98 -19.30 -13.41
N GLU A 56 3.14 -18.31 -14.28
CA GLU A 56 3.95 -18.44 -15.50
C GLU A 56 5.46 -18.43 -15.18
N SER A 57 5.87 -17.93 -14.01
CA SER A 57 7.27 -18.03 -13.54
C SER A 57 7.61 -19.37 -12.88
N ASP A 58 6.70 -20.35 -12.88
CA ASP A 58 6.90 -21.67 -12.25
C ASP A 58 7.91 -22.56 -13.02
N GLY A 59 8.49 -22.03 -14.11
CA GLY A 59 9.60 -22.64 -14.85
C GLY A 59 10.99 -22.41 -14.24
N PHE A 60 11.13 -21.54 -13.24
CA PHE A 60 12.39 -21.40 -12.50
C PHE A 60 12.43 -22.47 -11.40
N LEU A 61 13.36 -23.43 -11.52
CA LEU A 61 13.66 -24.40 -10.47
C LEU A 61 13.78 -23.68 -9.11
N ARG A 62 12.88 -24.00 -8.19
CA ARG A 62 12.79 -23.37 -6.86
C ARG A 62 13.92 -23.89 -5.96
N LEU A 63 15.14 -23.47 -6.28
CA LEU A 63 16.32 -23.73 -5.46
C LEU A 63 16.10 -23.03 -4.11
N GLY A 64 16.25 -23.78 -3.02
CA GLY A 64 16.25 -23.26 -1.65
C GLY A 64 17.50 -22.44 -1.37
N MET A 65 17.62 -21.29 -2.03
CA MET A 65 18.78 -20.40 -1.90
C MET A 65 18.67 -19.55 -0.63
N MET A 66 19.79 -19.39 0.07
CA MET A 66 19.94 -18.38 1.12
C MET A 66 19.85 -16.98 0.50
N ARG A 67 19.07 -16.09 1.10
CA ARG A 67 18.89 -14.70 0.64
C ARG A 67 19.19 -13.73 1.76
N HIS A 68 19.90 -12.66 1.41
CA HIS A 68 20.16 -11.52 2.28
C HIS A 68 19.47 -10.30 1.67
N LEU A 69 18.41 -9.83 2.31
CA LEU A 69 17.58 -8.73 1.79
C LEU A 69 17.64 -7.52 2.71
N PHE A 70 17.84 -6.34 2.13
CA PHE A 70 17.62 -5.07 2.83
C PHE A 70 16.36 -4.40 2.29
N LEU A 71 15.41 -4.11 3.18
CA LEU A 71 14.23 -3.31 2.89
C LEU A 71 14.53 -1.86 3.26
N ILE A 72 14.56 -0.98 2.25
CA ILE A 72 14.78 0.46 2.43
C ILE A 72 13.43 1.17 2.34
N ILE A 73 13.03 1.88 3.40
CA ILE A 73 11.76 2.60 3.47
C ILE A 73 12.00 4.11 3.44
N ASP A 74 11.31 4.80 2.54
CA ASP A 74 11.29 6.26 2.51
C ASP A 74 10.38 6.80 3.64
N LEU A 75 10.92 7.72 4.46
CA LEU A 75 10.21 8.48 5.48
C LEU A 75 10.24 10.00 5.18
N SER A 76 10.46 10.38 3.91
CA SER A 76 10.40 11.77 3.48
C SER A 76 8.99 12.36 3.56
N GLN A 77 8.91 13.69 3.44
CA GLN A 77 7.63 14.41 3.41
C GLN A 77 6.70 13.96 2.27
N ALA A 78 7.25 13.40 1.18
CA ALA A 78 6.45 12.87 0.07
C ALA A 78 5.55 11.69 0.48
N MET A 79 5.85 11.04 1.61
CA MET A 79 5.07 9.91 2.12
C MET A 79 3.83 10.32 2.92
N HIS A 80 3.64 11.61 3.20
CA HIS A 80 2.44 12.14 3.85
C HIS A 80 1.29 12.44 2.87
N VAL A 81 1.53 12.35 1.55
CA VAL A 81 0.51 12.52 0.51
C VAL A 81 -0.61 11.47 0.66
N GLN A 82 -1.86 11.89 0.42
CA GLN A 82 -3.08 11.09 0.65
C GLN A 82 -3.70 10.54 -0.65
N ASP A 83 -2.89 10.10 -1.60
CA ASP A 83 -3.37 9.35 -2.77
C ASP A 83 -3.73 7.91 -2.42
N LEU A 84 -3.05 7.33 -1.42
CA LEU A 84 -3.46 6.12 -0.71
C LEU A 84 -4.04 6.49 0.66
N LYS A 85 -5.11 5.81 1.09
CA LYS A 85 -5.78 6.10 2.37
C LYS A 85 -5.17 5.30 3.54
N PRO A 86 -4.80 5.94 4.67
CA PRO A 86 -4.93 7.38 4.97
C PRO A 86 -3.83 8.25 4.35
N ASN A 87 -2.60 7.74 4.23
CA ASN A 87 -1.50 8.33 3.46
C ASN A 87 -0.55 7.24 2.97
N ARG A 88 0.38 7.59 2.07
CA ARG A 88 1.36 6.64 1.51
C ARG A 88 2.16 5.92 2.58
N LEU A 89 2.63 6.65 3.61
CA LEU A 89 3.44 6.05 4.67
C LEU A 89 2.71 4.90 5.34
N VAL A 90 1.51 5.14 5.88
CA VAL A 90 0.72 4.11 6.59
C VAL A 90 0.46 2.90 5.70
N CYS A 91 0.15 3.13 4.42
CA CYS A 91 -0.04 2.05 3.45
C CYS A 91 1.23 1.24 3.22
N THR A 92 2.39 1.90 3.03
CA THR A 92 3.69 1.25 2.86
C THR A 92 4.06 0.42 4.07
N LEU A 93 3.80 0.88 5.30
CA LEU A 93 4.14 0.13 6.51
C LEU A 93 3.30 -1.12 6.68
N ARG A 94 2.01 -1.04 6.35
CA ARG A 94 1.10 -2.20 6.33
C ARG A 94 1.55 -3.23 5.29
N ALA A 95 1.89 -2.76 4.08
CA ALA A 95 2.40 -3.61 3.02
C ALA A 95 3.75 -4.25 3.40
N ALA A 96 4.68 -3.50 3.97
CA ALA A 96 5.97 -4.00 4.45
C ALA A 96 5.80 -5.06 5.54
N THR A 97 4.90 -4.85 6.50
CA THR A 97 4.62 -5.83 7.56
C THR A 97 4.10 -7.15 6.97
N THR A 98 3.20 -7.06 6.00
CA THR A 98 2.66 -8.24 5.29
C THR A 98 3.75 -8.94 4.49
N PHE A 99 4.55 -8.17 3.76
CA PHE A 99 5.67 -8.66 2.97
C PHE A 99 6.69 -9.42 3.82
N ILE A 100 7.11 -8.86 4.96
CA ILE A 100 8.13 -9.50 5.82
C ILE A 100 7.64 -10.87 6.31
N ARG A 101 6.38 -10.97 6.76
CA ARG A 101 5.77 -12.24 7.15
C ARG A 101 5.79 -13.23 5.98
N ASP A 102 5.19 -12.85 4.85
CA ASP A 102 5.06 -13.73 3.70
C ASP A 102 6.42 -14.11 3.09
N TYR A 103 7.43 -13.24 3.24
CA TYR A 103 8.82 -13.47 2.80
C TYR A 103 9.49 -14.57 3.62
N PHE A 104 9.38 -14.54 4.95
CA PHE A 104 9.96 -15.57 5.81
C PHE A 104 9.21 -16.89 5.70
N ASP A 105 7.88 -16.86 5.52
CA ASP A 105 7.07 -18.07 5.27
C ASP A 105 7.54 -18.81 4.00
N GLN A 106 7.90 -18.06 2.96
CA GLN A 106 8.38 -18.63 1.70
C GLN A 106 9.89 -18.96 1.71
N ASN A 107 10.67 -18.35 2.61
CA ASN A 107 12.13 -18.39 2.60
C ASN A 107 12.72 -18.51 4.02
N PRO A 108 12.56 -19.68 4.67
CA PRO A 108 12.86 -19.85 6.11
C PRO A 108 14.33 -19.68 6.49
N ILE A 109 15.26 -19.83 5.54
CA ILE A 109 16.71 -19.69 5.75
C ILE A 109 17.27 -18.31 5.34
N SER A 110 16.39 -17.36 5.02
CA SER A 110 16.79 -16.02 4.58
C SER A 110 17.03 -15.09 5.76
N GLN A 111 17.69 -13.97 5.50
CA GLN A 111 17.92 -12.89 6.44
C GLN A 111 17.39 -11.57 5.86
N LEU A 112 16.83 -10.73 6.73
CA LEU A 112 16.27 -9.43 6.35
C LEU A 112 16.76 -8.33 7.32
N GLY A 113 17.19 -7.20 6.76
CA GLY A 113 17.49 -5.98 7.50
C GLY A 113 16.61 -4.82 7.01
N ILE A 114 16.31 -3.85 7.88
CA ILE A 114 15.48 -2.69 7.56
C ILE A 114 16.32 -1.41 7.72
N ILE A 115 16.26 -0.58 6.69
CA ILE A 115 16.87 0.76 6.66
C ILE A 115 15.75 1.76 6.38
N VAL A 116 15.77 2.90 7.06
CA VAL A 116 14.89 4.03 6.74
C VAL A 116 15.71 5.18 6.21
N THR A 117 15.09 5.95 5.32
CA THR A 117 15.68 7.18 4.80
C THR A 117 14.85 8.37 5.24
N MET A 118 15.47 9.32 5.93
CA MET A 118 14.85 10.51 6.47
C MET A 118 15.89 11.62 6.59
N ASP A 119 15.51 12.88 6.37
CA ASP A 119 16.38 14.04 6.56
C ASP A 119 17.76 13.93 5.87
N ARG A 120 17.78 13.37 4.65
CA ARG A 120 19.00 13.12 3.84
C ARG A 120 19.98 12.12 4.49
N ARG A 121 19.52 11.31 5.43
CA ARG A 121 20.30 10.25 6.10
C ARG A 121 19.61 8.90 5.92
N ALA A 122 20.42 7.85 5.94
CA ALA A 122 19.96 6.48 6.02
C ALA A 122 20.26 5.95 7.43
N GLU A 123 19.24 5.46 8.12
CA GLU A 123 19.36 4.87 9.45
C GLU A 123 19.01 3.39 9.38
N ARG A 124 19.92 2.54 9.85
CA ARG A 124 19.70 1.10 9.92
C ARG A 124 18.88 0.80 11.17
N LEU A 125 17.59 0.52 11.00
CA LEU A 125 16.68 0.19 12.10
C LEU A 125 16.90 -1.21 12.63
N THR A 126 17.20 -2.16 11.75
CA THR A 126 17.47 -3.55 12.15
C THR A 126 18.72 -4.07 11.48
N GLU A 127 19.46 -4.90 12.21
CA GLU A 127 20.52 -5.68 11.61
C GLU A 127 19.95 -6.76 10.69
N LEU A 128 20.80 -7.26 9.79
CA LEU A 128 20.47 -8.35 8.91
C LEU A 128 20.34 -9.63 9.76
N SER A 129 19.11 -10.12 9.93
CA SER A 129 18.86 -11.30 10.77
C SER A 129 17.72 -12.14 10.20
N GLY A 130 17.72 -13.43 10.55
CA GLY A 130 16.66 -14.36 10.18
C GLY A 130 15.48 -14.38 11.16
N ILE A 131 15.47 -13.49 12.16
CA ILE A 131 14.50 -13.55 13.24
C ILE A 131 13.59 -12.34 13.25
N TYR A 132 12.30 -12.59 13.11
CA TYR A 132 11.26 -11.56 13.18
C TYR A 132 10.67 -11.47 14.61
N TYR A 133 11.51 -11.23 15.64
CA TYR A 133 11.03 -10.98 17.01
C TYR A 133 10.41 -9.58 17.19
N PHE A 134 10.44 -8.73 16.16
CA PHE A 134 9.89 -7.37 16.18
C PHE A 134 8.35 -7.30 16.40
N LEU A 135 7.64 -8.43 16.34
CA LEU A 135 6.18 -8.45 16.57
C LEU A 135 5.73 -8.78 18.00
N ASN A 136 6.57 -9.38 18.86
CA ASN A 136 6.07 -9.96 20.11
C ASN A 136 6.67 -9.40 21.40
N HIS A 137 7.70 -8.55 21.36
CA HIS A 137 8.38 -8.13 22.59
C HIS A 137 7.81 -6.89 23.30
N TYR A 138 6.54 -6.53 23.06
CA TYR A 138 5.82 -5.51 23.83
C TYR A 138 4.33 -5.82 24.08
N GLY A 139 3.90 -7.08 23.92
CA GLY A 139 2.52 -7.48 24.29
C GLY A 139 1.39 -6.76 23.54
N THR A 140 1.66 -6.17 22.37
CA THR A 140 0.63 -5.59 21.50
C THR A 140 0.82 -6.04 20.05
N PRO A 141 -0.25 -6.37 19.31
CA PRO A 141 -0.18 -7.00 17.99
C PRO A 141 0.25 -6.06 16.84
N PHE A 142 0.91 -4.93 17.14
CA PHE A 142 1.17 -3.82 16.20
C PHE A 142 2.62 -3.29 16.25
N GLY A 143 3.61 -4.16 16.52
CA GLY A 143 5.00 -3.76 16.85
C GLY A 143 5.77 -2.97 15.77
N VAL A 144 5.58 -3.26 14.49
CA VAL A 144 6.30 -2.53 13.41
C VAL A 144 5.71 -1.14 13.16
N THR A 145 4.38 -1.03 13.30
CA THR A 145 3.68 0.24 13.17
C THR A 145 4.14 1.19 14.26
N LEU A 146 4.21 0.76 15.53
CA LEU A 146 4.51 1.64 16.65
C LEU A 146 5.94 2.21 16.62
N HIS A 147 6.95 1.43 16.23
CA HIS A 147 8.34 1.92 16.20
C HIS A 147 8.55 2.93 15.06
N LEU A 148 7.98 2.70 13.87
CA LEU A 148 8.05 3.67 12.78
C LEU A 148 7.14 4.88 13.00
N PHE A 149 6.00 4.71 13.66
CA PHE A 149 5.12 5.81 14.06
C PHE A 149 5.77 6.67 15.15
N ALA A 150 6.52 6.05 16.08
CA ALA A 150 7.30 6.75 17.11
C ALA A 150 8.54 7.46 16.53
N ILE A 151 9.09 6.99 15.40
CA ILE A 151 10.09 7.74 14.61
C ILE A 151 9.43 8.95 13.93
N ASN A 152 8.26 8.78 13.31
CA ASN A 152 7.55 9.88 12.63
C ASN A 152 7.03 10.96 13.61
N THR A 153 6.59 10.57 14.81
CA THR A 153 6.11 11.49 15.86
C THR A 153 7.22 12.04 16.77
N GLY A 154 8.49 11.71 16.52
CA GLY A 154 9.63 12.21 17.28
C GLY A 154 9.78 11.64 18.70
N ILE A 155 8.96 10.66 19.09
CA ILE A 155 8.93 10.08 20.44
C ILE A 155 10.22 9.29 20.76
N ILE A 156 10.88 8.70 19.75
CA ILE A 156 12.15 7.96 19.96
C ILE A 156 13.38 8.88 20.10
N ARG A 157 13.27 10.20 19.84
CA ARG A 157 14.41 11.12 20.04
C ARG A 157 14.89 11.21 21.49
N GLN A 158 14.08 10.83 22.49
CA GLN A 158 14.45 10.96 23.90
C GLN A 158 15.15 9.73 24.52
N LYS A 159 15.12 8.54 23.90
CA LYS A 159 15.62 7.32 24.58
C LYS A 159 17.01 6.84 24.15
N PHE A 160 17.60 7.43 23.11
CA PHE A 160 18.93 7.05 22.59
C PHE A 160 20.02 8.14 22.75
N ARG A 161 19.80 9.12 23.63
CA ARG A 161 20.82 10.12 24.02
C ARG A 161 21.47 9.86 25.38
N SER A 162 21.15 8.75 26.05
CA SER A 162 21.75 8.38 27.34
C SER A 162 22.02 6.89 27.43
N LEU A 163 22.89 6.38 26.56
CA LEU A 163 23.78 5.25 26.82
C LEU A 163 25.04 5.46 25.96
#